data_AF-A0A2K6E3N3-F1
#
_entry.id   AF-A0A2K6E3N3-F1
#
_cell.length_a   1.000
_cell.length_b   1.000
_cell.length_c   1.000
_cell.angle_alpha   90.00
_cell.angle_beta   90.00
_cell.angle_gamma   90.00
#
_symmetry.space_group_name_H-M   'P 1'
#
loop_
_entity.id
_entity.type
_entity.pdbx_description
1 polymer ?
#
loop_
_entity_poly.entity_id
_entity_poly.type
_entity_poly.pdbx_seq_one_letter_code
_entity_poly.pdbx_strand_id
1 'polypeptide(L)'
;MAKIKARDLRGKKKEELLKQLDDLKVELSQLRVAKVTGGAASKLSKIRVVRKSIARVLTVINQTQKENLRKFYKVTPVGPCLQMDGILPQPPAYS
;
A
#
# COMPACT_ATOMS: atom_id res chain seq x y z
N MET A 1 14.50 9.23 6.09
CA MET A 1 13.07 8.90 6.25
C MET A 1 12.74 8.57 7.69
N ALA A 2 11.89 9.37 8.32
CA ALA A 2 11.28 9.04 9.61
C ALA A 2 10.19 7.97 9.44
N LYS A 3 9.85 7.27 10.52
CA LYS A 3 8.82 6.22 10.53
C LYS A 3 7.45 6.81 10.15
N ILE A 4 6.93 6.47 8.97
CA ILE A 4 5.60 6.90 8.50
C ILE A 4 4.53 6.32 9.42
N LYS A 5 3.68 7.16 10.04
CA LYS A 5 2.58 6.70 10.89
C LYS A 5 1.30 6.58 10.06
N ALA A 6 0.51 5.54 10.33
CA ALA A 6 -0.70 5.26 9.56
C ALA A 6 -1.76 6.36 9.69
N ARG A 7 -1.78 7.07 10.82
CA ARG A 7 -2.66 8.23 11.04
C ARG A 7 -2.47 9.32 9.99
N ASP A 8 -1.23 9.58 9.59
CA ASP A 8 -0.90 10.66 8.65
C ASP A 8 -1.22 10.26 7.20
N LEU A 9 -1.49 8.97 6.94
CA LEU A 9 -1.79 8.43 5.62
C LEU A 9 -3.30 8.34 5.34
N ARG A 10 -4.13 8.20 6.38
CA ARG A 10 -5.59 8.07 6.22
C ARG A 10 -6.27 9.36 5.70
N GLY A 11 -5.64 10.52 5.90
CA GLY A 11 -6.16 11.81 5.43
C GLY A 11 -5.68 12.24 4.04
N LYS A 12 -4.81 11.46 3.38
CA LYS A 12 -4.21 11.83 2.08
C LYS A 12 -5.00 11.23 0.92
N LYS A 13 -4.93 11.89 -0.24
CA LYS A 13 -5.55 11.40 -1.49
C LYS A 13 -4.83 10.15 -1.99
N LYS A 14 -5.57 9.27 -2.68
CA LYS A 14 -5.04 8.02 -3.25
C LYS A 14 -3.84 8.27 -4.18
N GLU A 15 -3.87 9.33 -4.98
CA GLU A 15 -2.79 9.69 -5.91
C GLU A 15 -1.49 10.05 -5.18
N GLU A 16 -1.57 10.81 -4.09
CA GLU A 16 -0.41 11.16 -3.27
C GLU A 16 0.19 9.93 -2.58
N LEU A 17 -0.66 8.99 -2.16
CA LEU A 17 -0.22 7.72 -1.58
C LEU A 17 0.51 6.85 -2.61
N LEU A 18 0.08 6.87 -3.87
CA LEU A 18 0.75 6.14 -4.96
C LEU A 18 2.12 6.75 -5.27
N LYS A 19 2.21 8.08 -5.37
CA LYS A 19 3.50 8.78 -5.55
C LYS A 19 4.49 8.44 -4.43
N GLN A 20 4.04 8.56 -3.17
CA GLN A 20 4.85 8.18 -2.00
C GLN A 20 5.30 6.71 -2.03
N LEU A 21 4.47 5.82 -2.57
CA LEU A 21 4.78 4.41 -2.67
C LEU A 21 5.91 4.16 -3.69
N ASP A 22 5.89 4.86 -4.82
CA ASP A 22 6.92 4.73 -5.85
C ASP A 22 8.26 5.31 -5.39
N ASP A 23 8.26 6.45 -4.70
CA ASP A 23 9.47 7.01 -4.08
C ASP A 23 10.10 6.02 -3.09
N LEU A 24 9.28 5.40 -2.21
CA LEU A 24 9.75 4.41 -1.24
C LEU A 24 10.28 3.13 -1.89
N LYS A 25 9.76 2.73 -3.06
CA LYS A 25 10.28 1.59 -3.83
C LYS A 25 11.66 1.89 -4.42
N VAL A 26 11.86 3.10 -4.95
CA VAL A 26 13.15 3.55 -5.49
C VAL A 26 14.19 3.61 -4.37
N GLU A 27 13.84 4.13 -3.20
CA GLU A 27 14.74 4.09 -2.04
C GLU A 27 15.09 2.66 -1.63
N LEU A 28 14.11 1.74 -1.66
CA LEU A 28 14.35 0.34 -1.31
C LEU A 28 15.32 -0.34 -2.29
N SER A 29 15.23 -0.06 -3.60
CA SER A 29 16.14 -0.64 -4.59
C SER A 29 17.57 -0.14 -4.37
N GLN A 30 17.76 1.15 -4.11
CA GLN A 30 19.06 1.73 -3.78
C GLN A 30 19.66 1.11 -2.50
N LEU A 31 18.85 0.93 -1.45
CA LEU A 31 19.30 0.30 -0.21
C LEU A 31 19.64 -1.19 -0.38
N ARG A 32 18.99 -1.89 -1.31
CA ARG A 32 19.33 -3.28 -1.65
C ARG A 32 20.67 -3.37 -2.35
N VAL A 33 20.98 -2.46 -3.27
CA VAL A 33 22.32 -2.38 -3.90
C VAL A 33 23.38 -2.12 -2.84
N ALA A 34 23.14 -1.14 -1.96
CA ALA A 34 24.05 -0.82 -0.85
C ALA A 34 24.26 -1.99 0.12
N LYS A 35 23.27 -2.89 0.27
CA LYS A 35 23.43 -4.11 1.05
C LYS A 35 24.40 -5.09 0.38
N VAL A 36 24.29 -5.27 -0.93
CA VAL A 36 25.14 -6.20 -1.70
C VAL A 36 26.59 -5.71 -1.74
N THR A 37 26.82 -4.40 -1.81
CA THR A 37 28.16 -3.81 -1.84
C THR A 37 28.81 -3.64 -0.45
N GLY A 38 28.23 -4.21 0.61
CA GLY A 38 28.80 -4.13 1.96
C GLY A 38 28.74 -2.74 2.60
N GLY A 39 27.70 -1.95 2.30
CA GLY A 39 27.55 -0.58 2.78
C GLY A 39 27.32 -0.45 4.30
N ALA A 40 27.47 0.78 4.80
CA ALA A 40 27.38 1.13 6.21
C ALA A 40 26.12 0.60 6.94
N ALA A 41 26.28 0.17 8.20
CA ALA A 41 25.22 -0.39 9.04
C ALA A 41 24.00 0.55 9.21
N SER A 42 24.23 1.87 9.19
CA SER A 42 23.20 2.91 9.24
C SER A 42 22.33 2.97 7.97
N LYS A 43 22.78 2.43 6.83
CA LYS A 43 21.97 2.23 5.63
C LYS A 43 21.17 0.92 5.72
N LEU A 44 21.75 -0.13 6.31
CA LEU A 44 21.09 -1.43 6.49
C LEU A 44 19.90 -1.38 7.44
N SER A 45 20.00 -0.62 8.54
CA SER A 45 18.90 -0.45 9.50
C SER A 45 17.66 0.23 8.88
N LYS A 46 17.86 1.10 7.87
CA LYS A 46 16.79 1.78 7.14
C LYS A 46 15.94 0.84 6.29
N ILE A 47 16.49 -0.28 5.82
CA ILE A 47 15.77 -1.27 5.00
C ILE A 47 14.51 -1.76 5.72
N ARG A 48 14.61 -2.08 7.02
CA ARG A 48 13.47 -2.54 7.82
C ARG A 48 12.39 -1.46 7.93
N VAL A 49 12.79 -0.20 8.08
CA VAL A 49 11.88 0.94 8.23
C VAL A 49 11.14 1.22 6.92
N VAL A 50 11.85 1.21 5.79
CA VAL A 50 11.26 1.44 4.45
C VAL A 50 10.27 0.33 4.09
N ARG A 51 10.63 -0.95 4.32
CA ARG A 51 9.70 -2.08 4.09
C ARG A 51 8.40 -1.95 4.90
N LYS A 52 8.51 -1.59 6.18
CA LYS A 52 7.33 -1.36 7.04
C LYS A 52 6.51 -0.15 6.61
N SER A 53 7.14 0.85 5.99
CA SER A 53 6.45 2.05 5.50
C SER A 53 5.64 1.74 4.23
N ILE A 54 6.22 1.00 3.28
CA ILE A 54 5.50 0.51 2.08
C ILE A 54 4.26 -0.30 2.46
N ALA A 55 4.41 -1.25 3.39
CA ALA A 55 3.31 -2.08 3.85
C ALA A 55 2.15 -1.26 4.46
N ARG A 56 2.46 -0.18 5.19
CA ARG A 56 1.43 0.72 5.77
C ARG A 56 0.65 1.47 4.69
N VAL A 57 1.34 2.01 3.68
CA VAL A 57 0.70 2.73 2.57
C VAL A 57 -0.26 1.81 1.82
N LEU A 58 0.21 0.61 1.45
CA LEU A 58 -0.62 -0.40 0.80
C LEU A 58 -1.81 -0.83 1.67
N THR A 59 -1.62 -0.96 2.98
CA THR A 59 -2.71 -1.33 3.90
C THR A 59 -3.81 -0.27 3.92
N VAL A 60 -3.46 1.01 3.95
CA VAL A 60 -4.45 2.10 3.93
C VAL A 60 -5.21 2.13 2.61
N ILE A 61 -4.52 1.95 1.48
CA ILE A 61 -5.14 1.86 0.15
C ILE A 61 -6.11 0.67 0.08
N ASN A 62 -5.73 -0.48 0.61
CA ASN A 62 -6.57 -1.67 0.60
C ASN A 62 -7.77 -1.55 1.57
N GLN A 63 -7.59 -0.87 2.70
CA GLN A 63 -8.69 -0.57 3.64
C GLN A 63 -9.77 0.30 2.99
N THR A 64 -9.36 1.39 2.33
CA THR A 64 -10.32 2.30 1.66
C THR A 64 -11.03 1.62 0.50
N GLN A 65 -10.33 0.84 -0.31
CA GLN A 65 -10.93 0.05 -1.38
C GLN A 65 -11.96 -0.96 -0.86
N LYS A 66 -11.60 -1.76 0.16
CA LYS A 66 -12.53 -2.73 0.76
C LYS A 66 -13.74 -2.06 1.40
N GLU A 67 -13.58 -0.90 2.02
CA GLU A 67 -14.71 -0.17 2.60
C GLU A 67 -15.69 0.33 1.53
N ASN A 68 -15.17 0.87 0.43
CA ASN A 68 -15.99 1.30 -0.70
C ASN A 68 -16.75 0.12 -1.35
N LEU A 69 -16.07 -1.01 -1.54
CA LEU A 69 -16.70 -2.24 -2.05
C LEU A 69 -17.79 -2.76 -1.08
N ARG A 70 -17.54 -2.75 0.23
CA ARG A 70 -18.54 -3.15 1.24
C ARG A 70 -19.78 -2.25 1.23
N LYS A 71 -19.62 -0.94 0.98
CA LYS A 71 -20.76 -0.01 0.83
C LYS A 71 -21.55 -0.31 -0.44
N PHE A 72 -20.86 -0.64 -1.53
CA PHE A 72 -21.50 -0.98 -2.81
C PHE A 72 -22.26 -2.32 -2.78
N TYR A 73 -21.67 -3.38 -2.24
CA TYR A 73 -22.26 -4.73 -2.22
C TYR A 73 -23.19 -5.03 -1.02
N LYS A 74 -23.45 -4.06 -0.13
CA LYS A 74 -24.37 -4.22 1.01
C LYS A 74 -25.84 -4.42 0.60
N VAL A 75 -26.19 -4.16 -0.65
CA VAL A 75 -27.57 -4.17 -1.17
C VAL A 75 -27.98 -5.53 -1.78
N THR A 76 -27.05 -6.46 -2.03
CA THR A 76 -27.38 -7.77 -2.63
C THR A 76 -27.39 -8.89 -1.59
N PRO A 77 -28.47 -9.70 -1.49
CA PRO A 77 -28.62 -10.77 -0.49
C PRO A 77 -27.71 -11.99 -0.73
N VAL A 78 -27.04 -12.06 -1.88
CA VAL A 78 -25.95 -13.01 -2.12
C VAL A 78 -24.67 -12.40 -1.55
N GLY A 79 -24.28 -12.87 -0.37
CA GLY A 79 -23.09 -12.39 0.32
C GLY A 79 -21.83 -12.50 -0.55
N PRO A 80 -20.76 -11.74 -0.24
CA PRO A 80 -19.53 -11.77 -1.02
C PRO A 80 -18.74 -13.06 -0.74
N CYS A 81 -19.25 -14.19 -1.22
CA CYS A 81 -18.46 -15.38 -1.50
C CYS A 81 -17.91 -15.22 -2.92
N LEU A 82 -16.87 -14.42 -3.11
CA LEU A 82 -16.15 -14.39 -4.37
C LEU A 82 -14.65 -14.41 -4.12
N GLN A 83 -14.02 -15.37 -4.80
CA GLN A 83 -12.65 -15.83 -4.68
C GLN A 83 -11.61 -14.76 -4.35
N MET A 84 -10.66 -15.19 -3.52
CA MET A 84 -9.39 -14.51 -3.25
C MET A 84 -8.42 -14.60 -4.44
N ASP A 85 -8.93 -14.64 -5.68
CA ASP A 85 -8.13 -14.74 -6.90
C ASP A 85 -7.92 -13.35 -7.49
N GLY A 86 -7.12 -12.52 -6.81
CA GLY A 86 -6.29 -11.48 -7.42
C GLY A 86 -6.93 -10.35 -8.25
N ILE A 87 -8.23 -10.33 -8.52
CA ILE A 87 -8.90 -9.34 -9.37
C ILE A 87 -9.97 -8.67 -8.54
N LEU A 88 -9.72 -7.41 -8.18
CA LEU A 88 -10.72 -6.55 -7.57
C LEU A 88 -11.93 -6.47 -8.54
N PRO A 89 -13.16 -6.80 -8.12
CA PRO A 89 -14.30 -6.64 -8.99
C PRO A 89 -14.42 -5.15 -9.34
N GLN A 90 -14.30 -4.83 -10.63
CA GLN A 90 -14.52 -3.48 -11.10
C GLN A 90 -16.03 -3.19 -11.03
N PRO A 91 -16.44 -2.00 -10.55
CA PRO A 91 -17.84 -1.63 -10.61
C PRO A 91 -18.28 -1.69 -12.09
N PRO A 92 -19.46 -2.27 -12.41
CA PRO A 92 -19.97 -2.24 -13.77
C PRO A 92 -20.06 -0.78 -14.22
N ALA A 93 -19.38 -0.46 -15.31
CA ALA A 93 -19.54 0.82 -15.99
C ALA A 93 -20.98 0.85 -16.50
N TYR A 94 -21.85 1.60 -15.83
CA TYR A 94 -23.15 1.94 -16.37
C TYR A 94 -22.97 3.09 -17.36
N SER A 95 -23.52 2.87 -18.56
CA SER A 95 -23.57 3.75 -19.73
C SER A 95 -24.17 5.12 -19.44
#